data_AF-A0AAD7ANJ9-F1
#
_entry.id   AF-A0AAD7ANJ9-F1
#
_cell.length_a   1.000
_cell.length_b   1.000
_cell.length_c   1.000
_cell.angle_alpha   90.00
_cell.angle_beta   90.00
_cell.angle_gamma   90.00
#
_symmetry.space_group_name_H-M   'P 1'
#
loop_
_entity.id
_entity.type
_entity.pdbx_description
1 polymer ?
#
loop_
_entity_poly.entity_id
_entity_poly.type
_entity_poly.pdbx_seq_one_letter_code
_entity_poly.pdbx_strand_id
1 'polypeptide(L)'
;KTNKIPPMLRQLMRLVAEVAPHCATTSKQLALHILTTQQGKTHCCFHNIKCGTKGEKESDGPVAIVRVVYSKAVVPTQNGFLHCGCDEQAALWEFFWFKTWTMISTNPKIKGFDRMGRDTNNVLTSLS
;
A
#
# COMPACT_ATOMS: atom_id res chain seq x y z
N LYS A 1 9.26 -22.98 15.76
CA LYS A 1 9.33 -22.56 14.34
C LYS A 1 8.33 -21.43 14.17
N THR A 2 8.76 -20.19 13.91
CA THR A 2 7.83 -19.09 13.70
C THR A 2 7.07 -19.36 12.40
N ASN A 3 5.74 -19.41 12.48
CA ASN A 3 4.87 -19.57 11.31
C ASN A 3 5.05 -18.33 10.42
N LYS A 4 5.98 -18.42 9.46
CA LYS A 4 6.28 -17.32 8.54
C LYS A 4 5.14 -17.22 7.54
N ILE A 5 4.53 -16.04 7.43
CA ILE A 5 3.54 -15.75 6.39
C ILE A 5 4.20 -16.01 5.02
N PRO A 6 3.56 -16.77 4.11
CA PRO A 6 4.10 -16.99 2.78
C PRO A 6 4.38 -15.65 2.08
N PRO A 7 5.51 -15.50 1.35
CA PRO A 7 5.84 -14.22 0.72
C PRO A 7 4.79 -13.69 -0.26
N MET A 8 4.16 -14.60 -1.00
CA MET A 8 3.06 -14.28 -1.92
C MET A 8 1.87 -13.69 -1.15
N LEU A 9 1.52 -14.26 -0.01
CA LEU A 9 0.43 -13.75 0.83
C LEU A 9 0.77 -12.37 1.41
N ARG A 10 2.01 -12.15 1.88
CA ARG A 10 2.45 -10.80 2.29
C ARG A 10 2.34 -9.79 1.15
N GLN A 11 2.69 -10.18 -0.06
CA GLN A 11 2.57 -9.32 -1.24
C GLN A 11 1.10 -8.97 -1.51
N LEU A 12 0.19 -9.94 -1.47
CA LEU A 12 -1.25 -9.69 -1.61
C LEU A 12 -1.77 -8.76 -0.52
N MET A 13 -1.40 -8.97 0.73
CA MET A 13 -1.80 -8.10 1.86
C MET A 13 -1.33 -6.64 1.68
N ARG A 14 -0.17 -6.42 1.02
CA ARG A 14 0.35 -5.08 0.72
C ARG A 14 -0.34 -4.40 -0.48
N LEU A 15 -0.79 -5.18 -1.46
CA LEU A 15 -1.31 -4.65 -2.72
C LEU A 15 -2.84 -4.54 -2.75
N VAL A 16 -3.54 -5.33 -1.94
CA VAL A 16 -5.00 -5.43 -1.94
C VAL A 16 -5.52 -5.08 -0.54
N ALA A 17 -6.31 -4.00 -0.44
CA ALA A 17 -6.78 -3.48 0.84
C ALA A 17 -7.65 -4.51 1.60
N GLU A 18 -8.46 -5.26 0.86
CA GLU A 18 -9.43 -6.26 1.32
C GLU A 18 -8.77 -7.50 1.91
N VAL A 19 -7.53 -7.80 1.54
CA VAL A 19 -6.85 -9.01 2.00
C VAL A 19 -6.34 -8.78 3.42
N ALA A 20 -7.03 -9.33 4.43
CA ALA A 20 -6.69 -9.19 5.85
C ALA A 20 -6.65 -7.71 6.32
N PRO A 21 -7.77 -6.98 6.29
CA PRO A 21 -7.83 -5.55 6.65
C PRO A 21 -7.37 -5.28 8.09
N HIS A 22 -7.62 -6.21 9.00
CA HIS A 22 -7.25 -6.08 10.42
C HIS A 22 -5.74 -6.18 10.69
N CYS A 23 -4.92 -6.55 9.70
CA CYS A 23 -3.49 -6.71 9.92
C CYS A 23 -2.78 -5.40 10.29
N ALA A 24 -3.32 -4.25 9.85
CA ALA A 24 -2.77 -2.95 10.19
C ALA A 24 -3.21 -2.44 11.57
N THR A 25 -4.28 -3.00 12.15
CA THR A 25 -4.81 -2.60 13.47
C THR A 25 -4.45 -3.56 14.59
N THR A 26 -4.08 -4.79 14.26
CA THR A 26 -3.85 -5.84 15.26
C THR A 26 -2.54 -5.66 16.00
N SER A 27 -1.43 -5.46 15.27
CA SER A 27 -0.13 -5.21 15.91
C SER A 27 0.86 -4.52 14.97
N LYS A 28 1.71 -3.70 15.58
CA LYS A 28 2.83 -3.05 14.91
C LYS A 28 3.79 -4.08 14.29
N GLN A 29 4.10 -5.15 15.02
CA GLN A 29 5.03 -6.17 14.52
C GLN A 29 4.48 -6.89 13.29
N LEU A 30 3.17 -7.16 13.23
CA LEU A 30 2.53 -7.78 12.08
C LEU A 30 2.57 -6.85 10.87
N ALA A 31 2.22 -5.57 11.05
CA ALA A 31 2.27 -4.56 9.99
C ALA A 31 3.69 -4.44 9.41
N LEU A 32 4.71 -4.31 10.26
CA LEU A 32 6.11 -4.28 9.81
C LEU A 32 6.50 -5.57 9.11
N HIS A 33 6.11 -6.74 9.63
CA HIS A 33 6.41 -8.03 9.00
C HIS A 33 5.79 -8.13 7.59
N ILE A 34 4.59 -7.59 7.40
CA ILE A 34 3.94 -7.51 6.09
C ILE A 34 4.69 -6.55 5.17
N LEU A 35 5.21 -5.44 5.68
CA LEU A 35 6.03 -4.47 4.93
C LEU A 35 7.45 -4.97 4.63
N THR A 36 7.91 -6.03 5.29
CA THR A 36 9.22 -6.66 5.04
C THR A 36 9.22 -7.54 3.78
N THR A 37 10.20 -7.32 2.92
CA THR A 37 10.50 -8.13 1.73
C THR A 37 11.09 -9.50 2.11
N GLN A 38 11.20 -10.41 1.14
CA GLN A 38 11.89 -11.69 1.37
C GLN A 38 13.35 -11.52 1.77
N GLN A 39 13.98 -10.43 1.34
CA GLN A 39 15.38 -10.08 1.63
C GLN A 39 15.56 -9.45 3.02
N GLY A 40 14.50 -9.36 3.83
CA GLY A 40 14.57 -8.74 5.16
C GLY A 40 14.53 -7.21 5.15
N LYS A 41 14.42 -6.57 3.99
CA LYS A 41 14.30 -5.11 3.88
C LYS A 41 12.85 -4.69 4.07
N THR A 42 12.60 -3.75 4.98
CA THR A 42 11.25 -3.21 5.25
C THR A 42 11.07 -1.89 4.52
N HIS A 43 10.05 -1.82 3.65
CA HIS A 43 9.72 -0.63 2.85
C HIS A 43 8.28 -0.19 3.14
N CYS A 44 7.98 1.11 3.00
CA CYS A 44 6.59 1.57 3.01
C CYS A 44 5.83 1.03 1.79
N CYS A 45 4.50 1.06 1.84
CA CYS A 45 3.64 0.60 0.74
C CYS A 45 4.00 1.26 -0.60
N PHE A 46 4.26 2.57 -0.58
CA PHE A 46 4.54 3.35 -1.78
C PHE A 46 5.87 2.96 -2.44
N HIS A 47 6.95 2.89 -1.67
CA HIS A 47 8.27 2.52 -2.20
C HIS A 47 8.37 1.03 -2.54
N ASN A 48 7.55 0.17 -1.92
CA ASN A 48 7.47 -1.22 -2.33
C ASN A 48 6.91 -1.39 -3.76
N ILE A 49 5.96 -0.54 -4.17
CA ILE A 49 5.37 -0.55 -5.52
C ILE A 49 6.29 0.13 -6.54
N LYS A 50 6.99 1.19 -6.14
CA LYS A 50 7.79 2.06 -7.04
C LYS A 50 9.30 1.79 -7.05
N CYS A 51 9.79 0.75 -6.36
CA CYS A 51 11.23 0.47 -6.27
C CYS A 51 11.91 0.08 -7.60
N GLY A 52 11.15 -0.09 -8.69
CA GLY A 52 11.66 -0.51 -10.01
C GLY A 52 11.88 0.61 -11.03
N THR A 53 11.17 1.74 -10.94
CA THR A 53 11.31 2.83 -11.92
C THR A 53 12.46 3.75 -11.52
N LYS A 54 13.64 3.48 -12.07
CA LYS A 54 14.70 4.48 -12.16
C LYS A 54 14.15 5.68 -12.95
N GLY A 55 13.80 6.75 -12.24
CA GLY A 55 13.57 8.08 -12.81
C GLY A 55 12.50 8.17 -13.89
N GLU A 56 11.28 8.53 -13.52
CA GLU A 56 10.29 9.06 -14.47
C GLU A 56 9.66 10.29 -13.81
N LYS A 57 10.23 11.47 -14.16
CA LYS A 57 9.79 12.43 -15.18
C LYS A 57 8.57 13.23 -14.72
N GLU A 58 8.75 14.55 -14.77
CA GLU A 58 7.73 15.58 -14.55
C GLU A 58 6.42 15.19 -15.21
N SER A 59 5.31 15.40 -14.51
CA SER A 59 4.02 15.53 -15.16
C SER A 59 4.04 16.84 -15.96
N ASP A 60 4.00 16.76 -17.29
CA ASP A 60 3.78 17.89 -18.22
C ASP A 60 2.36 18.46 -18.08
N GLY A 61 2.05 19.02 -16.90
CA GLY A 61 0.81 19.73 -16.62
C GLY A 61 1.11 21.09 -16.00
N PRO A 62 0.18 22.06 -16.08
CA PRO A 62 0.38 23.40 -15.53
C PRO A 62 0.58 23.42 -14.01
N VAL A 63 0.31 22.30 -13.33
CA VAL A 63 0.63 22.06 -11.93
C VAL A 63 1.69 20.97 -11.86
N ALA A 64 2.96 21.37 -11.79
CA ALA A 64 4.06 20.45 -11.53
C ALA A 64 3.95 19.95 -10.09
N ILE A 65 3.49 18.71 -9.90
CA ILE A 65 3.60 18.05 -8.61
C ILE A 65 5.06 17.70 -8.42
N VAL A 66 5.78 18.52 -7.63
CA VAL A 66 7.16 18.25 -7.24
C VAL A 66 7.19 16.93 -6.47
N ARG A 67 7.56 15.85 -7.16
CA ARG A 67 7.86 14.60 -6.49
C ARG A 67 9.20 14.80 -5.78
N VAL A 68 9.18 14.73 -4.45
CA VAL A 68 10.42 14.66 -3.67
C VAL A 68 11.14 13.38 -4.10
N VAL A 69 12.20 13.53 -4.89
CA VAL A 69 13.05 12.42 -5.31
C VAL A 69 13.87 12.03 -4.10
N TYR A 70 13.45 10.97 -3.40
CA TYR A 70 14.28 10.37 -2.37
C TYR A 70 15.50 9.76 -3.07
N SER A 71 16.67 10.37 -2.85
CA SER A 71 17.93 9.80 -3.32
C SER A 71 18.10 8.41 -2.68
N LYS A 72 18.56 7.44 -3.47
CA LYS A 72 18.85 6.07 -2.98
C LYS A 72 20.09 6.02 -2.08
N ALA A 73 20.32 7.04 -1.26
CA ALA A 73 21.26 6.91 -0.17
C ALA A 73 20.68 5.81 0.74
N VAL A 74 21.32 4.64 0.72
CA VAL A 74 21.01 3.55 1.64
C VAL A 74 21.44 4.04 3.01
N VAL A 75 20.58 4.82 3.66
CA VAL A 75 20.81 5.25 5.03
C VAL A 75 20.71 3.97 5.86
N PRO A 76 21.72 3.62 6.68
CA PRO A 76 21.56 2.52 7.64
C PRO A 76 20.30 2.79 8.44
N THR A 77 19.48 1.77 8.70
CA THR A 77 18.24 1.91 9.48
C THR A 77 18.55 2.61 10.80
N GLN A 78 18.31 3.92 10.84
CA GLN A 78 18.32 4.69 12.06
C GLN A 78 17.05 4.31 12.83
N ASN A 79 17.12 4.32 14.15
CA ASN A 79 15.95 4.03 14.98
C ASN A 79 14.79 4.95 14.55
N GLY A 80 13.65 4.34 14.20
CA GLY A 80 12.47 5.05 13.70
C GLY A 80 12.36 5.21 12.18
N PHE A 81 13.33 4.73 11.39
CA PHE A 81 13.26 4.79 9.93
C PHE A 81 13.29 3.40 9.27
N LEU A 82 12.56 3.26 8.17
CA LEU A 82 12.54 2.06 7.33
C LEU A 82 13.75 2.03 6.38
N HIS A 83 13.99 0.87 5.74
CA HIS A 83 15.11 0.70 4.78
C HIS A 83 14.95 1.56 3.52
N CYS A 84 13.74 2.07 3.27
CA CYS A 84 13.44 3.00 2.19
C CYS A 84 13.65 4.48 2.59
N GLY A 85 14.09 4.77 3.81
CA GLY A 85 14.29 6.13 4.32
C GLY A 85 13.03 6.81 4.86
N CYS A 86 11.86 6.18 4.75
CA CYS A 86 10.62 6.69 5.33
C CYS A 86 10.60 6.54 6.84
N ASP A 87 10.00 7.50 7.54
CA ASP A 87 9.65 7.37 8.95
C ASP A 87 8.73 6.17 9.17
N GLU A 88 9.01 5.40 10.21
CA GLU A 88 8.31 4.17 10.52
C GLU A 88 6.85 4.42 10.90
N GLN A 89 6.57 5.47 11.69
CA GLN A 89 5.21 5.79 12.11
C GLN A 89 4.38 6.30 10.94
N ALA A 90 4.95 7.15 10.09
CA ALA A 90 4.32 7.58 8.85
C ALA A 90 3.98 6.38 7.95
N ALA A 91 4.91 5.45 7.76
CA ALA A 91 4.69 4.26 6.93
C ALA A 91 3.63 3.31 7.54
N LEU A 92 3.59 3.17 8.85
CA LEU A 92 2.57 2.38 9.55
C LEU A 92 1.19 3.04 9.45
N TRP A 93 1.12 4.37 9.59
CA TRP A 93 -0.10 5.13 9.42
C TRP A 93 -0.64 5.03 7.99
N GLU A 94 0.22 5.16 6.97
CA GLU A 94 -0.14 4.95 5.58
C GLU A 94 -0.67 3.52 5.33
N PHE A 95 -0.03 2.52 5.93
CA PHE A 95 -0.49 1.14 5.82
C PHE A 95 -1.86 0.96 6.49
N PHE A 96 -2.05 1.49 7.70
CA PHE A 96 -3.35 1.53 8.37
C PHE A 96 -4.41 2.14 7.47
N TRP A 97 -4.16 3.35 6.96
CA TRP A 97 -5.05 4.04 6.07
C TRP A 97 -5.41 3.20 4.84
N PHE A 98 -4.41 2.65 4.15
CA PHE A 98 -4.64 1.79 2.99
C PHE A 98 -5.53 0.59 3.30
N LYS A 99 -5.37 -0.05 4.46
CA LYS A 99 -6.14 -1.24 4.84
C LYS A 99 -7.55 -0.93 5.33
N THR A 100 -7.76 0.22 5.97
CA THR A 100 -9.04 0.55 6.63
C THR A 100 -9.88 1.57 5.88
N TRP A 101 -9.31 2.31 4.93
CA TRP A 101 -10.03 3.36 4.23
C TRP A 101 -11.13 2.79 3.34
N THR A 102 -12.32 3.38 3.45
CA THR A 102 -13.49 3.04 2.64
C THR A 102 -14.13 4.31 2.13
N MET A 103 -14.29 4.42 0.81
CA MET A 103 -15.05 5.51 0.20
C MET A 103 -16.47 5.02 -0.08
N ILE A 104 -17.46 5.73 0.45
CA ILE A 104 -18.87 5.49 0.18
C ILE A 104 -19.40 6.76 -0.50
N SER A 105 -19.94 6.63 -1.70
CA SER A 105 -20.61 7.73 -2.40
C SER A 105 -22.08 7.76 -2.02
N THR A 106 -22.58 8.92 -1.60
CA THR A 106 -24.02 9.15 -1.38
C THR A 106 -24.75 9.51 -2.67
N ASN A 107 -24.03 9.76 -3.76
CA ASN A 107 -24.62 10.13 -5.04
C ASN A 107 -25.34 8.91 -5.65
N PRO A 108 -26.67 8.96 -5.87
CA PRO A 108 -27.41 7.85 -6.42
C PRO A 108 -26.95 7.41 -7.82
N LYS A 109 -26.28 8.30 -8.58
CA LYS A 109 -25.74 8.01 -9.92
C LYS A 109 -24.42 7.23 -9.90
N ILE A 110 -23.76 7.13 -8.75
CA ILE A 110 -22.48 6.43 -8.56
C ILE A 110 -22.72 5.11 -7.78
N LYS A 111 -23.98 4.79 -7.45
CA LYS A 111 -24.36 3.52 -6.84
C LYS A 111 -24.06 2.40 -7.81
N GLY A 112 -23.07 1.58 -7.47
CA GLY A 112 -22.67 0.47 -8.31
C GLY A 112 -21.17 0.23 -8.32
N PHE A 113 -20.32 1.16 -7.93
CA PHE A 113 -18.88 0.91 -8.03
C PHE A 113 -18.33 0.25 -6.75
N ASP A 114 -17.70 -0.92 -6.88
CA ASP A 114 -16.93 -1.54 -5.81
C ASP A 114 -15.59 -0.80 -5.58
N ARG A 115 -14.82 -1.23 -4.58
CA ARG A 115 -13.52 -0.62 -4.22
C ARG A 115 -12.49 -0.63 -5.34
N MET A 116 -12.68 -1.44 -6.39
CA MET A 116 -11.83 -1.49 -7.58
C MET A 116 -12.41 -0.70 -8.75
N GLY A 117 -13.50 0.06 -8.53
CA GLY A 117 -14.17 0.79 -9.59
C GLY A 117 -14.90 -0.13 -10.58
N ARG A 118 -15.33 -1.33 -10.16
CA ARG A 118 -16.15 -2.23 -10.99
C ARG A 118 -17.62 -1.99 -10.73
N ASP A 119 -18.41 -1.94 -11.80
CA ASP A 119 -19.87 -1.81 -11.70
C ASP A 119 -20.51 -3.13 -11.22
N THR A 120 -21.00 -3.13 -10.00
CA THR A 120 -21.71 -4.20 -9.31
C THR A 120 -23.11 -4.42 -9.85
N ASN A 121 -23.66 -3.47 -10.62
CA ASN A 121 -24.98 -3.64 -11.23
C ASN A 121 -24.94 -4.63 -12.41
N ASN A 122 -23.76 -4.89 -12.99
CA ASN A 122 -23.60 -5.76 -14.15
C ASN A 122 -23.26 -7.24 -13.79
N VAL A 123 -23.07 -7.54 -12.50
CA VAL A 123 -22.77 -8.91 -12.04
C VAL A 123 -24.06 -9.73 -11.84
N LEU A 124 -25.20 -9.08 -11.61
CA LEU A 124 -26.49 -9.75 -11.40
C LEU A 124 -27.19 -10.20 -12.70
N THR A 125 -26.79 -9.67 -13.87
CA THR A 125 -27.36 -10.02 -15.18
C THR A 125 -26.64 -11.17 -15.90
N SER A 126 -25.54 -11.70 -15.36
CA SER A 126 -24.81 -12.85 -15.94
C SER A 126 -25.10 -14.19 -15.22
N LEU A 127 -26.03 -14.19 -14.27
CA LEU A 127 -26.49 -15.39 -13.53
C LEU A 127 -27.97 -15.72 -13.78
N SER A 128 -28.60 -15.07 -14.77
CA SER A 128 -29.97 -15.33 -15.22
C SER A 128 -30.00 -15.90 -16.63
#